data_AF-A0A2G7M4J4-F1
#
_entry.id   AF-A0A2G7M4J4-F1
#
_cell.length_a   1.000
_cell.length_b   1.000
_cell.length_c   1.000
_cell.angle_alpha   90.00
_cell.angle_beta   90.00
_cell.angle_gamma   90.00
#
_symmetry.space_group_name_H-M   'P 1'
#
loop_
_entity.id
_entity.type
_entity.pdbx_description
1 polymer ?
#
loop_
_entity_poly.entity_id
_entity_poly.type
_entity_poly.pdbx_seq_one_letter_code
_entity_poly.pdbx_strand_id
1 'polypeptide(L)'
;MRERHINVNEQPDRHGERSRRGRGEDEQQGERSRRGRGHGEHHGKRGNGAQTFRRGRILVFLEQMQNRRATLARQLGQEEFRNIHQMISGELKAIDQVIDEYIQLFELQNEEESPNQDLESE
;
A
#
# COMPACT_ATOMS: atom_id res chain seq x y z
N MET A 1 44.90 37.23 28.00
CA MET A 1 43.91 37.67 26.99
C MET A 1 44.62 37.97 25.69
N ARG A 2 44.36 37.17 24.64
CA ARG A 2 44.54 37.41 23.20
C ARG A 2 44.34 36.07 22.49
N GLU A 3 43.13 35.83 22.02
CA GLU A 3 42.79 34.71 21.14
C GLU A 3 43.54 34.87 19.82
N ARG A 4 44.18 33.79 19.35
CA ARG A 4 44.72 33.69 17.99
C ARG A 4 43.84 32.73 17.21
N HIS A 5 43.08 33.27 16.27
CA HIS A 5 42.47 32.49 15.19
C HIS A 5 43.58 31.84 14.38
N ILE A 6 43.50 30.52 14.20
CA ILE A 6 44.34 29.79 13.27
C ILE A 6 43.43 29.29 12.14
N ASN A 7 43.60 29.93 10.99
CA ASN A 7 43.17 29.47 9.68
C ASN A 7 44.18 28.42 9.20
N VAL A 8 43.72 27.24 8.75
CA VAL A 8 44.60 26.21 8.17
C VAL A 8 43.97 25.61 6.91
N ASN A 9 44.67 25.85 5.80
CA ASN A 9 44.76 25.07 4.57
C ASN A 9 43.72 25.21 3.45
N GLU A 10 43.93 26.24 2.62
CA GLU A 10 44.27 26.08 1.17
C GLU A 10 45.49 25.12 1.01
N GLN A 11 45.69 24.25 0.03
CA GLN A 11 45.44 24.18 -1.43
C GLN A 11 46.12 22.83 -1.90
N PRO A 12 46.30 22.45 -3.19
CA PRO A 12 45.61 22.74 -4.46
C PRO A 12 45.44 21.52 -5.44
N ASP A 13 44.67 21.74 -6.50
CA ASP A 13 44.79 21.31 -7.93
C ASP A 13 45.19 19.88 -8.35
N ARG A 14 44.46 19.32 -9.34
CA ARG A 14 44.95 19.20 -10.74
C ARG A 14 44.00 18.47 -11.72
N HIS A 15 43.64 19.22 -12.78
CA HIS A 15 43.40 18.86 -14.20
C HIS A 15 42.20 17.95 -14.58
N GLY A 16 41.41 18.23 -15.62
CA GLY A 16 41.68 19.13 -16.74
C GLY A 16 40.51 19.47 -17.67
N GLU A 17 40.77 20.51 -18.43
CA GLU A 17 40.01 21.30 -19.39
C GLU A 17 39.29 20.55 -20.52
N ARG A 18 38.21 21.17 -21.04
CA ARG A 18 38.13 21.74 -22.41
C ARG A 18 36.79 22.46 -22.59
N SER A 19 36.79 23.80 -22.59
CA SER A 19 36.85 24.68 -23.77
C SER A 19 35.54 24.79 -24.59
N ARG A 20 34.94 25.98 -24.43
CA ARG A 20 34.60 26.96 -25.49
C ARG A 20 33.42 26.70 -26.45
N ARG A 21 32.54 27.73 -26.41
CA ARG A 21 31.79 28.38 -27.52
C ARG A 21 30.50 27.71 -27.99
N GLY A 22 29.40 28.46 -27.86
CA GLY A 22 28.13 28.19 -28.52
C GLY A 22 27.02 29.15 -28.11
N ARG A 23 27.22 30.45 -28.37
CA ARG A 23 26.15 31.46 -28.37
C ARG A 23 25.27 31.18 -29.60
N GLY A 24 23.99 30.92 -29.38
CA GLY A 24 22.97 30.73 -30.41
C GLY A 24 21.66 31.33 -29.93
N GLU A 25 21.60 32.66 -30.02
CA GLU A 25 20.34 33.41 -30.06
C GLU A 25 19.72 33.12 -31.43
N ASP A 26 18.58 32.44 -31.47
CA ASP A 26 17.65 32.49 -32.59
C ASP A 26 16.23 32.43 -32.02
N GLU A 27 15.71 33.62 -31.73
CA GLU A 27 14.28 33.89 -31.85
C GLU A 27 13.86 33.57 -33.28
N GLN A 28 12.86 32.71 -33.47
CA GLN A 28 11.88 32.86 -34.54
C GLN A 28 10.71 31.86 -34.40
N GLN A 29 9.51 32.44 -34.46
CA GLN A 29 8.24 31.83 -34.83
C GLN A 29 7.46 31.12 -33.72
N GLY A 30 6.81 31.96 -32.90
CA GLY A 30 5.44 31.70 -32.51
C GLY A 30 4.51 31.60 -33.73
N GLU A 31 3.37 30.96 -33.51
CA GLU A 31 2.24 30.72 -34.43
C GLU A 31 2.27 29.43 -35.27
N ARG A 32 1.81 28.33 -34.64
CA ARG A 32 0.84 27.44 -35.30
C ARG A 32 -0.38 27.20 -34.41
N SER A 33 -1.42 27.91 -34.82
CA SER A 33 -2.83 27.83 -34.47
C SER A 33 -3.39 26.42 -34.25
N ARG A 34 -4.13 26.28 -33.13
CA ARG A 34 -5.46 25.67 -32.99
C ARG A 34 -5.76 24.37 -33.76
N ARG A 35 -5.91 23.26 -33.04
CA ARG A 35 -6.82 22.14 -33.41
C ARG A 35 -7.22 21.29 -32.19
N GLY A 36 -8.49 21.44 -31.78
CA GLY A 36 -9.31 20.56 -30.92
C GLY A 36 -8.88 20.45 -29.45
N ARG A 37 -9.61 20.87 -28.41
CA ARG A 37 -11.07 20.72 -28.16
C ARG A 37 -11.64 19.45 -28.77
N GLY A 38 -11.15 18.32 -28.28
CA GLY A 38 -11.86 17.04 -28.27
C GLY A 38 -12.16 16.69 -26.83
N HIS A 39 -13.31 17.16 -26.34
CA HIS A 39 -14.00 16.58 -25.20
C HIS A 39 -14.27 15.12 -25.57
N GLY A 40 -13.50 14.20 -25.00
CA GLY A 40 -13.74 12.78 -25.06
C GLY A 40 -13.97 12.33 -23.63
N GLU A 41 -15.21 12.47 -23.16
CA GLU A 41 -15.74 11.76 -22.00
C GLU A 41 -15.51 10.24 -22.17
N HIS A 42 -14.32 9.77 -21.80
CA HIS A 42 -14.13 8.37 -21.47
C HIS A 42 -14.68 8.16 -20.06
N HIS A 43 -16.00 7.96 -20.02
CA HIS A 43 -16.71 7.41 -18.88
C HIS A 43 -15.95 6.23 -18.27
N GLY A 44 -15.82 6.28 -16.95
CA GLY A 44 -14.92 5.46 -16.16
C GLY A 44 -15.24 3.96 -16.19
N LYS A 45 -14.19 3.17 -16.44
CA LYS A 45 -14.07 1.78 -15.99
C LYS A 45 -12.66 1.48 -15.46
N ARG A 46 -12.06 2.44 -14.73
CA ARG A 46 -10.71 2.30 -14.12
C ARG A 46 -10.72 2.12 -12.59
N GLY A 47 -11.89 1.85 -11.98
CA GLY A 47 -12.04 1.84 -10.51
C GLY A 47 -11.96 0.48 -9.83
N ASN A 48 -12.45 -0.60 -10.47
CA ASN A 48 -12.83 -1.80 -9.70
C ASN A 48 -11.69 -2.83 -9.52
N GLY A 49 -10.69 -2.86 -10.40
CA GLY A 49 -9.63 -3.89 -10.34
C GLY A 49 -8.70 -3.76 -9.13
N ALA A 50 -8.40 -2.53 -8.70
CA ALA A 50 -7.59 -2.30 -7.52
C ALA A 50 -8.37 -2.63 -6.23
N GLN A 51 -9.68 -2.41 -6.22
CA GLN A 51 -10.56 -2.72 -5.09
C GLN A 51 -10.75 -4.23 -4.91
N THR A 52 -10.96 -4.98 -5.99
CA THR A 52 -11.07 -6.45 -5.93
C THR A 52 -9.77 -7.13 -5.51
N PHE A 53 -8.62 -6.60 -5.93
CA PHE A 53 -7.32 -7.10 -5.45
C PHE A 53 -7.16 -6.89 -3.94
N ARG A 54 -7.49 -5.69 -3.43
CA ARG A 54 -7.44 -5.39 -2.00
C ARG A 54 -8.38 -6.29 -1.21
N ARG A 55 -9.64 -6.43 -1.63
CA ARG A 55 -10.61 -7.36 -1.00
C ARG A 55 -10.10 -8.80 -1.00
N GLY A 56 -9.55 -9.27 -2.13
CA GLY A 56 -8.97 -10.61 -2.23
C GLY A 56 -7.82 -10.83 -1.24
N ARG A 57 -6.95 -9.84 -1.04
CA ARG A 57 -5.86 -9.93 -0.05
C ARG A 57 -6.37 -9.95 1.39
N ILE A 58 -7.40 -9.16 1.68
CA ILE A 58 -8.04 -9.10 3.00
C ILE A 58 -8.67 -10.46 3.35
N LEU A 59 -9.41 -11.06 2.41
CA LEU A 59 -10.02 -12.38 2.62
C LEU A 59 -8.99 -13.49 2.80
N VAL A 60 -7.91 -13.49 2.01
CA VAL A 60 -6.82 -14.48 2.17
C VAL A 60 -6.15 -14.35 3.53
N PHE A 61 -5.95 -13.13 4.03
CA PHE A 61 -5.41 -12.93 5.37
C PHE A 61 -6.37 -13.44 6.46
N LEU A 62 -7.66 -13.14 6.35
CA LEU A 62 -8.67 -13.64 7.27
C LEU A 62 -8.72 -15.17 7.29
N GLU A 63 -8.68 -15.81 6.12
CA GLU A 63 -8.61 -17.26 5.99
C GLU A 63 -7.38 -17.85 6.70
N GLN A 64 -6.21 -17.24 6.52
CA GLN A 64 -5.00 -17.66 7.23
C GLN A 64 -5.17 -17.57 8.75
N MET A 65 -5.85 -16.54 9.26
CA MET A 65 -6.10 -16.40 10.69
C MET A 65 -7.07 -17.46 11.22
N GLN A 66 -8.15 -17.74 10.48
CA GLN A 66 -9.08 -18.81 10.82
C GLN A 66 -8.40 -20.19 10.84
N ASN A 67 -7.47 -20.45 9.92
CA ASN A 67 -6.68 -21.69 9.89
C ASN A 67 -5.77 -21.83 11.12
N ARG A 68 -5.13 -20.73 11.56
CA ARG A 68 -4.31 -20.75 12.79
C ARG A 68 -5.18 -20.95 14.03
N ARG A 69 -6.31 -20.24 14.12
CA ARG A 69 -7.31 -20.42 15.19
C ARG A 69 -7.75 -21.88 15.31
N ALA A 70 -8.13 -22.50 14.20
CA ALA A 70 -8.54 -23.91 14.17
C ALA A 70 -7.41 -24.86 14.61
N THR A 71 -6.17 -24.55 14.23
CA THR A 71 -5.00 -25.34 14.63
C THR A 71 -4.77 -25.29 16.14
N LEU A 72 -4.80 -24.09 16.74
CA LEU A 72 -4.64 -23.91 18.19
C LEU A 72 -5.79 -24.58 18.96
N ALA A 73 -7.02 -24.43 18.47
CA ALA A 73 -8.18 -25.09 19.06
C ALA A 73 -8.04 -26.62 19.05
N ARG A 74 -7.53 -27.20 17.96
CA ARG A 74 -7.24 -28.65 17.88
C ARG A 74 -6.16 -29.07 18.87
N GLN A 75 -5.10 -28.26 19.03
CA GLN A 75 -4.02 -28.57 19.98
C GLN A 75 -4.51 -28.62 21.43
N LEU A 76 -5.47 -27.77 21.82
CA LEU A 76 -6.08 -27.81 23.16
C LEU A 76 -6.83 -29.13 23.46
N GLY A 77 -7.22 -29.88 22.42
CA GLY A 77 -7.84 -31.19 22.57
C GLY A 77 -6.85 -32.35 22.71
N GLN A 78 -5.55 -32.12 22.56
CA GLN A 78 -4.54 -33.16 22.53
C GLN A 78 -3.76 -33.21 23.85
N GLU A 79 -3.66 -34.41 24.45
CA GLU A 79 -3.00 -34.59 25.75
C GLU A 79 -1.51 -34.24 25.74
N GLU A 80 -0.86 -34.40 24.59
CA GLU A 80 0.54 -34.04 24.34
C GLU A 80 0.85 -32.56 24.64
N PHE A 81 -0.15 -31.69 24.54
CA PHE A 81 0.00 -30.25 24.77
C PHE A 81 -0.47 -29.80 26.16
N ARG A 82 -0.89 -30.70 27.05
CA ARG A 82 -1.46 -30.35 28.37
C ARG A 82 -0.58 -29.40 29.18
N ASN A 83 0.74 -29.61 29.16
CA ASN A 83 1.71 -28.79 29.89
C ASN A 83 1.81 -27.34 29.39
N ILE A 84 1.38 -27.08 28.14
CA ILE A 84 1.42 -25.76 27.50
C ILE A 84 0.03 -25.20 27.19
N HIS A 85 -1.06 -25.82 27.69
CA HIS A 85 -2.43 -25.38 27.42
C HIS A 85 -2.69 -23.90 27.75
N GLN A 86 -2.08 -23.38 28.83
CA GLN A 86 -2.23 -21.95 29.19
C GLN A 86 -1.65 -21.03 28.12
N MET A 87 -0.50 -21.40 27.54
CA MET A 87 0.13 -20.65 26.46
C MET A 87 -0.72 -20.70 25.19
N ILE A 88 -1.16 -21.90 24.78
CA ILE A 88 -2.01 -22.09 23.59
C ILE A 88 -3.35 -21.35 23.75
N SER A 89 -3.95 -21.38 24.94
CA SER A 89 -5.19 -20.66 25.23
C SER A 89 -5.00 -19.15 25.14
N GLY A 90 -3.86 -18.63 25.58
CA GLY A 90 -3.50 -17.22 25.43
C GLY A 90 -3.34 -16.82 23.98
N GLU A 91 -2.63 -17.62 23.19
CA GLU A 91 -2.45 -17.39 21.75
C GLU A 91 -3.79 -17.46 20.99
N LEU A 92 -4.65 -18.43 21.31
CA LEU A 92 -5.96 -18.57 20.70
C LEU A 92 -6.82 -17.31 20.95
N LYS A 93 -6.85 -16.82 22.19
CA LYS A 93 -7.55 -15.57 22.53
C LYS A 93 -7.00 -14.36 21.78
N ALA A 94 -5.68 -14.28 21.61
CA ALA A 94 -5.07 -13.19 20.86
C ALA A 94 -5.45 -13.25 19.37
N ILE A 95 -5.48 -14.44 18.76
CA ILE A 95 -5.93 -14.61 17.38
C ILE A 95 -7.42 -14.27 17.25
N ASP A 96 -8.26 -14.71 18.17
CA ASP A 96 -9.69 -14.38 18.18
C ASP A 96 -9.89 -12.86 18.20
N GLN A 97 -9.19 -12.15 19.09
CA GLN A 97 -9.26 -10.69 19.16
C GLN A 97 -8.82 -10.02 17.86
N VAL A 98 -7.71 -10.45 17.27
CA VAL A 98 -7.21 -9.89 16.00
C VAL A 98 -8.20 -10.15 14.87
N ILE A 99 -8.84 -11.32 14.81
CA ILE A 99 -9.87 -11.63 13.82
C ILE A 99 -11.07 -10.68 13.96
N ASP A 100 -11.56 -10.48 15.18
CA ASP A 100 -12.70 -9.60 15.44
C ASP A 100 -12.38 -8.15 15.06
N GLU A 101 -11.22 -7.64 15.47
CA GLU A 101 -10.74 -6.31 15.09
C GLU A 101 -10.57 -6.18 13.57
N TYR A 102 -10.06 -7.21 12.90
CA TYR A 102 -9.85 -7.22 11.45
C TYR A 102 -11.17 -7.20 10.67
N ILE A 103 -12.16 -7.98 11.11
CA ILE A 103 -13.51 -7.98 10.53
C ILE A 103 -14.16 -6.61 10.66
N GLN A 104 -14.05 -5.98 11.85
CA GLN A 104 -14.59 -4.64 12.08
C GLN A 104 -13.85 -3.58 11.24
N LEU A 105 -12.52 -3.63 11.21
CA LEU A 105 -11.69 -2.67 10.48
C LEU A 105 -11.99 -2.62 8.97
N PHE A 106 -12.32 -3.78 8.40
CA PHE A 106 -12.61 -3.91 6.97
C PHE A 106 -14.11 -4.09 6.67
N GLU A 107 -14.98 -3.91 7.67
CA GLU A 107 -16.44 -4.04 7.56
C GLU A 107 -16.84 -5.32 6.81
N LEU A 108 -16.20 -6.44 7.13
CA LEU A 108 -16.37 -7.71 6.39
C LEU A 108 -17.71 -8.41 6.67
N GLN A 109 -18.62 -7.78 7.41
CA GLN A 109 -19.94 -8.30 7.71
C GLN A 109 -20.83 -8.26 6.46
N ASN A 110 -20.91 -9.40 5.76
CA ASN A 110 -21.90 -9.79 4.76
C ASN A 110 -22.55 -8.67 3.92
N GLU A 111 -21.85 -8.17 2.90
CA GLU A 111 -22.50 -7.57 1.71
C GLU A 111 -23.31 -8.61 0.90
N GLU A 112 -23.18 -9.90 1.22
CA GLU A 112 -23.91 -11.03 0.62
C GLU A 112 -25.41 -11.06 1.00
N GLU A 113 -25.86 -10.23 1.95
CA GLU A 113 -27.27 -10.11 2.37
C GLU A 113 -27.98 -8.89 1.75
N SER A 114 -27.51 -8.38 0.60
CA SER A 114 -28.40 -7.61 -0.27
C SER A 114 -29.14 -8.60 -1.17
N PRO A 115 -30.37 -9.05 -0.82
CA PRO A 115 -31.19 -9.74 -1.80
C PRO A 115 -31.32 -8.79 -2.98
N ASN A 116 -30.95 -9.26 -4.17
CA ASN A 116 -31.43 -8.69 -5.42
C ASN A 116 -32.97 -8.66 -5.32
N GLN A 117 -33.53 -7.56 -4.84
CA GLN A 117 -34.94 -7.26 -4.98
C GLN A 117 -35.10 -6.63 -6.36
N ASP A 118 -35.93 -7.30 -7.16
CA ASP A 118 -36.74 -6.74 -8.23
C ASP A 118 -36.07 -6.63 -9.61
N LEU A 119 -35.82 -7.80 -10.21
CA LEU A 119 -36.10 -8.00 -11.64
C LEU A 119 -37.41 -8.78 -11.78
N GLU A 120 -38.52 -8.12 -11.48
CA GLU A 120 -39.85 -8.53 -11.95
C GLU A 120 -40.67 -7.26 -12.19
N SER A 121 -40.34 -6.56 -13.27
CA SER A 121 -41.26 -5.61 -13.90
C SER A 121 -42.13 -6.37 -14.90
N GLU A 122 -43.44 -6.15 -14.74
CA GLU A 122 -44.61 -6.66 -15.47
C GLU A 122 -44.48 -6.81 -16.99
#